data_AF-A0A934RVH9-F1
#
_entry.id   AF-A0A934RVH9-F1
#
_cell.length_a   1.000
_cell.length_b   1.000
_cell.length_c   1.000
_cell.angle_alpha   90.00
_cell.angle_beta   90.00
_cell.angle_gamma   90.00
#
_symmetry.space_group_name_H-M   'P 1'
#
loop_
_entity.id
_entity.type
_entity.pdbx_description
1 polymer ?
#
loop_
_entity_poly.entity_id
_entity_poly.type
_entity_poly.pdbx_seq_one_letter_code
_entity_poly.pdbx_strand_id
1 'polypeptide(L)' 'ALKNIKTTAQIAKDFDIHPAQVSDWKKQMLDSAVECFSAGKRKTSEEAREAEKEQLHAKIGQQAIEIDFLRKKSKQLGL' A
#
# COMPACT_ATOMS: atom_id res chain seq x y z
N ALA A 1 -27.47 6.30 10.64
CA ALA A 1 -27.26 4.95 10.09
C ALA A 1 -26.25 4.13 10.89
N LEU A 2 -25.02 4.61 11.13
CA LEU A 2 -23.99 3.82 11.85
C LEU A 2 -24.10 3.88 13.38
N LYS A 3 -24.35 5.07 13.96
CA LYS A 3 -24.66 5.23 15.40
C LYS A 3 -26.15 5.01 15.76
N ASN A 4 -26.99 4.56 14.81
CA ASN A 4 -28.46 4.51 14.92
C ASN A 4 -29.18 5.82 15.31
N ILE A 5 -28.49 6.96 15.32
CA ILE A 5 -29.08 8.29 15.65
C ILE A 5 -30.15 8.74 14.64
N LYS A 6 -30.03 8.30 13.38
CA LYS A 6 -31.01 8.54 12.30
C LYS A 6 -31.22 7.26 11.50
N THR A 7 -32.47 7.00 11.11
CA THR A 7 -32.83 5.87 10.24
C THR A 7 -32.36 6.11 8.81
N THR A 8 -32.28 5.03 8.01
CA THR A 8 -31.92 5.12 6.58
C THR A 8 -32.87 6.06 5.84
N ALA A 9 -34.17 6.00 6.12
CA ALA A 9 -35.18 6.85 5.49
C ALA A 9 -35.01 8.34 5.85
N GLN A 10 -34.62 8.66 7.09
CA GLN A 10 -34.34 10.03 7.52
C GLN A 10 -33.09 10.59 6.82
N ILE A 11 -32.04 9.77 6.67
CA ILE A 11 -30.81 10.18 5.96
C ILE A 11 -31.08 10.36 4.46
N ALA A 12 -31.83 9.43 3.87
CA ALA A 12 -32.27 9.54 2.49
C ALA A 12 -33.02 10.86 2.24
N LYS A 13 -33.92 11.24 3.16
CA LYS A 13 -34.67 12.50 3.08
C LYS A 13 -33.80 13.74 3.32
N ASP A 14 -32.92 13.72 4.32
CA ASP A 14 -32.08 14.87 4.69
C ASP A 14 -31.09 15.26 3.58
N PHE A 15 -30.65 14.27 2.78
CA PHE A 15 -29.65 14.44 1.74
C PHE A 15 -30.20 14.23 0.32
N ASP A 16 -31.51 14.03 0.18
CA ASP A 16 -32.22 13.79 -1.08
C ASP A 16 -31.62 12.64 -1.91
N ILE A 17 -31.27 11.54 -1.23
CA ILE A 17 -30.66 10.33 -1.81
C ILE A 17 -31.61 9.15 -1.67
N HIS A 18 -31.54 8.17 -2.57
CA HIS A 18 -32.43 7.00 -2.50
C HIS A 18 -32.10 6.13 -1.27
N PRO A 19 -33.10 5.64 -0.49
CA PRO A 19 -32.86 4.82 0.71
C PRO A 19 -32.03 3.54 0.47
N ALA A 20 -32.11 2.97 -0.74
CA ALA A 20 -31.27 1.84 -1.14
C ALA A 20 -29.78 2.23 -1.16
N GLN A 21 -29.43 3.40 -1.69
CA GLN A 21 -28.04 3.88 -1.75
C GLN A 21 -27.44 4.08 -0.36
N VAL A 22 -28.23 4.60 0.58
CA VAL A 22 -27.80 4.76 1.99
C VAL A 22 -27.57 3.40 2.66
N SER A 23 -28.36 2.39 2.31
CA SER A 23 -28.20 1.03 2.82
C SER A 23 -26.95 0.35 2.24
N ASP A 24 -26.73 0.51 0.94
CA ASP A 24 -25.56 -0.02 0.24
C ASP A 24 -24.27 0.60 0.77
N TRP A 25 -24.22 1.93 0.94
CA TRP A 25 -23.07 2.59 1.54
C TRP A 25 -22.82 2.20 2.99
N LYS A 26 -23.89 1.97 3.77
CA LYS A 26 -23.75 1.47 5.15
C LYS A 26 -23.09 0.09 5.15
N LYS A 27 -23.52 -0.81 4.26
CA LYS A 27 -22.95 -2.15 4.12
C LYS A 27 -21.49 -2.08 3.66
N GLN A 28 -21.21 -1.32 2.61
CA GLN A 28 -19.87 -1.12 2.08
C GLN A 28 -18.91 -0.55 3.14
N MET A 29 -19.34 0.44 3.93
CA MET A 29 -18.50 0.96 5.02
C MET A 29 -18.21 -0.08 6.10
N LEU A 30 -19.17 -0.94 6.46
CA LEU A 30 -18.97 -1.98 7.48
C LEU A 30 -18.00 -3.06 6.98
N ASP A 31 -18.16 -3.48 5.73
CA ASP A 31 -17.31 -4.48 5.09
C ASP A 31 -15.87 -3.92 4.93
N SER A 32 -15.73 -2.69 4.45
CA SER A 32 -14.44 -2.02 4.30
C SER A 32 -13.82 -1.58 5.63
N ALA A 33 -14.59 -1.40 6.72
CA ALA A 33 -14.03 -1.04 8.02
C ALA A 33 -13.05 -2.10 8.53
N VAL A 34 -13.38 -3.38 8.35
CA VAL A 34 -12.48 -4.48 8.73
C VAL A 34 -11.17 -4.40 7.94
N GLU A 35 -11.24 -4.06 6.66
CA GLU A 35 -10.06 -3.92 5.80
C GLU A 35 -9.22 -2.68 6.14
N CYS A 36 -9.86 -1.54 6.39
CA CYS A 36 -9.19 -0.30 6.75
C CYS A 36 -8.47 -0.40 8.10
N PHE A 37 -9.09 -1.03 9.09
CA PHE A 37 -8.48 -1.19 10.43
C PHE A 37 -7.57 -2.44 10.53
N SER A 38 -7.63 -3.38 9.59
CA SER A 38 -6.65 -4.46 9.47
C SER A 38 -5.40 -4.09 8.66
N ALA A 39 -5.35 -2.88 8.08
CA ALA A 39 -4.20 -2.37 7.34
C ALA A 39 -2.90 -2.35 8.16
N GLY A 40 -2.98 -2.33 9.51
CA GLY A 40 -1.81 -2.51 10.39
C GLY A 40 -1.11 -3.87 10.30
N LYS A 41 -1.68 -4.85 9.58
CA LYS A 41 -1.05 -6.17 9.33
C LYS A 41 -0.50 -6.34 7.91
N ARG A 42 -0.84 -5.46 6.96
CA ARG A 42 -0.24 -5.49 5.63
C ARG A 42 1.01 -4.62 5.70
N LYS A 43 2.16 -5.14 5.26
CA LYS A 43 3.34 -4.30 5.04
C LYS A 43 2.88 -3.08 4.27
N THR A 44 3.05 -1.91 4.85
CA THR A 44 2.56 -0.68 4.21
C THR A 44 3.25 -0.57 2.86
N SER A 45 2.60 0.09 1.89
CA SER A 45 3.25 0.34 0.59
C SER A 45 4.62 1.02 0.74
N GLU A 46 4.81 1.76 1.84
CA GLU A 46 6.06 2.42 2.19
C GLU A 46 7.13 1.45 2.70
N GLU A 47 6.77 0.50 3.57
CA GLU A 47 7.68 -0.57 4.01
C GLU A 47 8.12 -1.48 2.86
N ALA A 48 7.22 -1.78 1.92
CA ALA A 48 7.55 -2.54 0.72
C ALA A 48 8.55 -1.77 -0.16
N ARG A 49 8.34 -0.45 -0.30
CA ARG A 49 9.23 0.43 -1.08
C ARG A 49 10.60 0.58 -0.43
N GLU A 50 10.68 0.68 0.89
CA GLU A 50 11.98 0.76 1.58
C GLU A 50 12.76 -0.56 1.47
N ALA A 51 12.07 -1.71 1.57
CA ALA A 51 12.70 -3.01 1.35
C ALA A 51 13.24 -3.18 -0.09
N GLU A 52 12.50 -2.72 -1.10
CA GLU A 52 12.96 -2.73 -2.49
C GLU A 52 14.21 -1.83 -2.67
N LYS A 53 14.18 -0.64 -2.07
CA LYS A 53 15.30 0.30 -2.11
C LYS A 53 16.57 -0.27 -1.46
N GLU A 54 16.43 -0.95 -0.32
CA GLU A 54 17.54 -1.64 0.33
C GLU A 54 18.15 -2.73 -0.55
N GLN A 55 17.31 -3.54 -1.21
CA GLN A 55 17.76 -4.56 -2.16
C GLN A 55 18.51 -3.95 -3.35
N LEU A 56 18.01 -2.83 -3.88
CA LEU A 56 18.65 -2.12 -4.99
C LEU A 56 20.02 -1.56 -4.58
N HIS A 57 20.13 -0.95 -3.39
CA HIS A 57 21.42 -0.47 -2.88
C HIS A 57 22.44 -1.59 -2.70
N ALA A 58 22.02 -2.75 -2.17
CA ALA A 58 22.88 -3.92 -2.03
C ALA A 58 23.39 -4.41 -3.40
N LYS A 59 22.51 -4.46 -4.41
CA LYS A 59 22.87 -4.87 -5.77
C LYS A 59 23.85 -3.90 -6.43
N ILE A 60 23.64 -2.60 -6.27
CA ILE A 60 24.58 -1.56 -6.76
C ILE A 60 25.95 -1.75 -6.12
N GLY A 61 26.01 -1.96 -4.80
CA GLY A 61 27.26 -2.21 -4.09
C GLY A 61 27.99 -3.47 -4.59
N GLN A 62 27.27 -4.57 -4.75
CA GLN A 62 27.81 -5.81 -5.31
C GLN A 62 28.38 -5.59 -6.71
N GLN A 63 27.61 -4.94 -7.61
CA GLN A 63 28.04 -4.67 -8.97
C GLN A 63 29.26 -3.75 -9.02
N ALA A 64 29.34 -2.74 -8.15
CA ALA A 64 30.50 -1.86 -8.06
C ALA A 64 31.78 -2.65 -7.70
N ILE A 65 31.69 -3.54 -6.71
CA ILE A 65 32.81 -4.41 -6.30
C ILE A 65 33.21 -5.35 -7.45
N GLU A 66 32.24 -5.99 -8.11
CA GLU A 66 32.48 -6.89 -9.24
C GLU A 66 33.17 -6.16 -10.41
N ILE A 67 32.69 -4.96 -10.76
CA ILE A 67 33.28 -4.13 -11.83
C ILE A 67 34.71 -3.72 -11.46
N ASP A 68 34.94 -3.27 -10.23
CA ASP A 68 36.29 -2.86 -9.80
C ASP A 68 37.25 -4.05 -9.76
N PHE A 69 36.78 -5.21 -9.33
CA PHE A 69 37.55 -6.44 -9.37
C PHE A 69 37.91 -6.83 -10.81
N LEU A 70 36.93 -6.87 -11.72
CA LEU A 70 37.13 -7.21 -13.13
C LEU A 70 38.07 -6.22 -13.80
N ARG A 71 37.90 -4.92 -13.57
CA ARG A 71 38.78 -3.86 -14.08
C ARG A 71 40.22 -4.05 -13.58
N LYS A 72 40.41 -4.38 -12.30
CA LYS A 72 41.73 -4.67 -11.73
C LYS A 72 42.37 -5.89 -12.39
N LYS A 73 41.57 -6.95 -12.63
CA LYS A 73 42.05 -8.18 -13.27
C LYS A 73 42.39 -7.99 -14.75
N SER A 74 41.57 -7.26 -15.51
CA SER A 74 41.87 -6.89 -16.90
C SER A 74 43.22 -6.19 -17.01
N LYS A 75 43.45 -5.17 -16.17
CA LYS A 75 44.74 -4.46 -16.10
C LYS A 75 45.91 -5.37 -15.75
N GLN A 76 45.74 -6.32 -14.83
CA GLN A 76 46.77 -7.29 -14.48
C GLN A 76 47.10 -8.24 -15.64
N LEU A 77 46.12 -8.58 -16.46
CA LEU A 77 46.26 -9.49 -17.60
C LEU A 77 46.66 -8.78 -18.90
N GLY A 78 46.77 -7.45 -18.90
CA GLY A 78 47.10 -6.66 -20.09
C GLY A 78 45.99 -6.64 -21.16
N LEU A 79 44.74 -6.90 -20.74
CA LEU A 79 43.53 -6.82 -21.55
C LEU A 79 42.93 -5.41 -21.50
#